data_AF-A0A0E3LJ95-F1
#
_entry.id   AF-A0A0E3LJ95-F1
#
_cell.length_a   1.000
_cell.length_b   1.000
_cell.length_c   1.000
_cell.angle_alpha   90.00
_cell.angle_beta   90.00
_cell.angle_gamma   90.00
#
_symmetry.space_group_name_H-M   'P 1'
#
loop_
_entity.id
_entity.type
_entity.pdbx_description
1 polymer ?
#
loop_
_entity_poly.entity_id
_entity_poly.type
_entity_poly.pdbx_seq_one_letter_code
_entity_poly.pdbx_strand_id
1 'polypeptide(L)'
;MGRYEEAIIAYDKAIETGPKYIHAWNNKGIALYCLGRYEEAIITYKKALEINPKYVPAWNRKGNAFNDLGRYEEALQAYEKALEIDPKYVYAWHNKGIALENLGRHEEASACYKRAEELKNK
;
A
#
# COMPACT_ATOMS: atom_id res chain seq x y z
N MET A 1 2.10 19.08 9.83
CA MET A 1 0.84 18.83 9.10
C MET A 1 0.80 19.62 7.81
N GLY A 2 0.65 20.96 7.81
CA GLY A 2 0.29 21.79 6.62
C GLY A 2 0.83 21.42 5.22
N ARG A 3 2.08 20.96 5.09
CA ARG A 3 2.66 20.56 3.79
C ARG A 3 1.92 19.38 3.13
N TYR A 4 1.34 18.47 3.91
CA TYR A 4 0.61 17.32 3.36
C TYR A 4 -0.80 17.73 2.90
N GLU A 5 -1.47 18.61 3.63
CA GLU A 5 -2.76 19.18 3.20
C GLU A 5 -2.61 20.00 1.92
N GLU A 6 -1.58 20.85 1.82
CA GLU A 6 -1.27 21.58 0.59
C GLU A 6 -0.96 20.64 -0.59
N ALA A 7 -0.22 19.55 -0.33
CA ALA A 7 0.06 18.54 -1.34
C ALA A 7 -1.22 17.85 -1.84
N ILE A 8 -2.16 17.53 -0.95
CA ILE A 8 -3.46 16.95 -1.32
C ILE A 8 -4.21 17.87 -2.28
N ILE A 9 -4.27 19.18 -1.98
CA ILE A 9 -4.92 20.18 -2.85
C ILE A 9 -4.23 20.23 -4.22
N ALA A 10 -2.90 20.19 -4.26
CA ALA A 10 -2.16 20.18 -5.51
C ALA A 10 -2.43 18.90 -6.33
N TYR A 11 -2.50 17.74 -5.67
CA TYR A 11 -2.84 16.48 -6.36
C TYR A 11 -4.28 16.46 -6.85
N ASP A 12 -5.23 17.06 -6.12
CA ASP A 12 -6.62 17.18 -6.56
C ASP A 12 -6.74 18.00 -7.85
N LYS A 13 -6.05 19.15 -7.91
CA LYS A 13 -5.97 19.93 -9.16
C LYS A 13 -5.34 19.13 -10.30
N ALA A 14 -4.27 18.38 -10.04
CA ALA A 14 -3.63 17.55 -11.05
C ALA A 14 -4.59 16.45 -11.58
N ILE A 15 -5.34 15.82 -10.68
CA ILE A 15 -6.36 14.81 -11.02
C ILE A 15 -7.48 15.40 -11.88
N GLU A 16 -7.94 16.62 -11.56
CA GLU A 16 -8.96 17.33 -12.34
C GLU A 16 -8.50 17.61 -13.78
N THR A 17 -7.23 17.98 -13.96
CA THR A 17 -6.67 18.25 -15.30
C THR A 17 -6.41 16.98 -16.12
N GLY A 18 -6.39 15.80 -15.50
CA GLY A 18 -6.08 14.54 -16.17
C GLY A 18 -6.24 13.32 -15.25
N PRO A 19 -7.42 12.67 -15.23
CA PRO A 19 -7.72 11.61 -14.26
C PRO A 19 -6.86 10.35 -14.40
N LYS A 20 -6.12 10.20 -15.51
CA LYS A 20 -5.24 9.05 -15.80
C LYS A 20 -3.87 9.11 -15.13
N TYR A 21 -3.57 10.13 -14.32
CA TYR A 21 -2.27 10.25 -13.68
C TYR A 21 -2.19 9.38 -12.42
N ILE A 22 -1.85 8.10 -12.60
CA ILE A 22 -1.73 7.12 -11.51
C ILE A 22 -0.81 7.59 -10.38
N HIS A 23 0.26 8.31 -10.72
CA HIS A 23 1.20 8.84 -9.74
C HIS A 23 0.58 9.93 -8.85
N ALA A 24 -0.36 10.75 -9.36
CA ALA A 24 -1.07 11.74 -8.52
C ALA A 24 -2.00 11.05 -7.52
N TRP A 25 -2.77 10.06 -7.97
CA TRP A 25 -3.60 9.26 -7.07
C TRP A 25 -2.76 8.55 -6.00
N ASN A 26 -1.66 7.92 -6.39
CA ASN A 26 -0.76 7.29 -5.44
C ASN A 26 -0.16 8.30 -4.44
N ASN A 27 0.32 9.45 -4.92
CA ASN A 27 0.96 10.44 -4.05
C ASN A 27 -0.04 11.17 -3.14
N LYS A 28 -1.27 11.39 -3.60
CA LYS A 28 -2.39 11.83 -2.73
C LYS A 28 -2.65 10.80 -1.63
N GLY A 29 -2.68 9.51 -1.98
CA GLY A 29 -2.87 8.44 -1.00
C GLY A 29 -1.75 8.41 0.05
N ILE A 30 -0.50 8.68 -0.36
CA ILE A 30 0.64 8.79 0.56
C ILE A 30 0.45 9.98 1.51
N ALA A 31 0.07 11.14 0.99
CA ALA A 31 -0.15 12.32 1.81
C ALA A 31 -1.28 12.10 2.84
N LEU A 32 -2.40 11.48 2.43
CA LEU A 32 -3.50 11.11 3.31
C LEU A 32 -3.05 10.12 4.39
N TYR A 33 -2.28 9.11 4.01
CA TYR A 33 -1.70 8.14 4.93
C TYR A 33 -0.79 8.81 5.97
N CYS A 34 0.10 9.72 5.56
CA CYS A 34 0.95 10.47 6.48
C CYS A 34 0.18 11.39 7.44
N LEU A 35 -1.07 11.73 7.12
CA LEU A 35 -1.98 12.47 8.00
C LEU A 35 -2.84 11.55 8.89
N GLY A 36 -2.64 10.23 8.84
CA GLY A 36 -3.46 9.26 9.58
C GLY A 36 -4.86 9.04 8.98
N ARG A 37 -5.14 9.59 7.80
CA ARG A 37 -6.44 9.48 7.10
C ARG A 37 -6.48 8.18 6.28
N TYR A 38 -6.38 7.05 6.96
CA TYR A 38 -6.16 5.74 6.32
C TYR A 38 -7.31 5.28 5.42
N GLU A 39 -8.56 5.45 5.85
CA GLU A 39 -9.76 5.15 5.02
C GLU A 39 -9.71 5.91 3.68
N GLU A 40 -9.41 7.20 3.72
CA GLU A 40 -9.32 8.03 2.52
C GLU A 40 -8.11 7.65 1.65
N ALA A 41 -6.98 7.28 2.27
CA ALA A 41 -5.83 6.74 1.55
C ALA A 41 -6.21 5.46 0.80
N ILE A 42 -6.96 4.53 1.42
CA ILE A 42 -7.42 3.29 0.80
C ILE A 42 -8.29 3.58 -0.44
N ILE A 43 -9.25 4.50 -0.32
CA ILE A 43 -10.10 4.93 -1.45
C ILE A 43 -9.23 5.50 -2.57
N THR A 44 -8.25 6.32 -2.22
CA THR A 44 -7.36 6.97 -3.19
C THR A 44 -6.45 5.95 -3.90
N TYR A 45 -5.89 4.98 -3.18
CA TYR A 45 -5.14 3.88 -3.78
C TYR A 45 -6.02 2.99 -4.67
N LYS A 46 -7.29 2.77 -4.30
CA LYS A 46 -8.25 2.06 -5.15
C LYS A 46 -8.43 2.79 -6.50
N LYS A 47 -8.51 4.12 -6.51
CA LYS A 47 -8.54 4.92 -7.76
C LYS A 47 -7.28 4.75 -8.61
N ALA A 48 -6.10 4.73 -7.99
CA ALA A 48 -4.86 4.41 -8.70
C ALA A 48 -4.91 3.01 -9.36
N LEU A 49 -5.47 2.02 -8.65
CA LEU A 49 -5.60 0.64 -9.12
C LEU A 49 -6.70 0.44 -10.18
N GLU A 50 -7.75 1.27 -10.18
CA GLU A 50 -8.75 1.31 -11.26
C GLU A 50 -8.11 1.75 -12.60
N ILE A 51 -7.08 2.60 -12.54
CA ILE A 51 -6.32 3.06 -13.73
C ILE A 51 -5.30 2.01 -14.17
N ASN A 52 -4.55 1.42 -13.23
CA ASN A 52 -3.64 0.32 -13.50
C ASN A 52 -3.71 -0.74 -12.39
N PRO A 53 -4.41 -1.86 -12.62
CA PRO A 53 -4.53 -2.94 -11.66
C PRO A 53 -3.20 -3.62 -11.30
N LYS A 54 -2.16 -3.43 -12.14
CA LYS A 54 -0.82 -4.00 -11.94
C LYS A 54 0.16 -3.07 -11.21
N TYR A 55 -0.32 -1.95 -10.66
CA TYR A 55 0.56 -1.00 -9.98
C TYR A 55 0.89 -1.46 -8.54
N VAL A 56 1.95 -2.27 -8.43
CA VAL A 56 2.44 -2.90 -7.19
C VAL A 56 2.54 -1.92 -6.00
N PRO A 57 3.10 -0.70 -6.14
CA PRO A 57 3.21 0.21 -5.00
C PRO A 57 1.87 0.60 -4.38
N ALA A 58 0.80 0.75 -5.17
CA ALA A 58 -0.53 1.08 -4.65
C ALA A 58 -1.16 -0.10 -3.89
N TRP A 59 -0.99 -1.33 -4.37
CA TRP A 59 -1.42 -2.53 -3.62
C TRP A 59 -0.72 -2.62 -2.26
N ASN A 60 0.61 -2.47 -2.23
CA ASN A 60 1.36 -2.50 -0.98
C ASN A 60 0.92 -1.38 -0.02
N ARG A 61 0.79 -0.14 -0.51
CA ARG A 61 0.40 0.99 0.35
C ARG A 61 -1.05 0.89 0.83
N LYS A 62 -1.94 0.33 0.02
CA LYS A 62 -3.31 -0.01 0.44
C LYS A 62 -3.29 -1.05 1.56
N GLY A 63 -2.44 -2.06 1.47
CA GLY A 63 -2.22 -3.03 2.54
C GLY A 63 -1.72 -2.38 3.83
N ASN A 64 -0.75 -1.47 3.75
CA ASN A 64 -0.26 -0.72 4.92
C ASN A 64 -1.40 0.06 5.60
N ALA A 65 -2.23 0.75 4.83
CA ALA A 65 -3.35 1.52 5.36
C ALA A 65 -4.39 0.62 6.05
N PHE A 66 -4.66 -0.58 5.53
CA PHE A 66 -5.51 -1.55 6.23
C PHE A 66 -4.86 -2.07 7.52
N ASN A 67 -3.56 -2.35 7.50
CA ASN A 67 -2.83 -2.82 8.66
C ASN A 67 -2.88 -1.81 9.82
N ASP A 68 -2.71 -0.53 9.52
CA ASP A 68 -2.78 0.53 10.55
C ASP A 68 -4.21 0.79 11.07
N LEU A 69 -5.22 0.36 10.33
CA LEU A 69 -6.62 0.31 10.81
C LEU A 69 -6.93 -0.96 11.61
N GLY A 70 -5.98 -1.88 11.78
CA GLY A 70 -6.20 -3.19 12.41
C GLY A 70 -6.97 -4.18 11.52
N ARG A 71 -7.13 -3.88 10.24
CA ARG A 71 -7.86 -4.70 9.25
C ARG A 71 -6.89 -5.69 8.57
N TYR A 72 -6.33 -6.59 9.36
CA TYR A 72 -5.18 -7.39 8.95
C TYR A 72 -5.48 -8.36 7.79
N GLU A 73 -6.64 -8.99 7.75
CA GLU A 73 -7.02 -9.87 6.63
C GLU A 73 -7.09 -9.13 5.30
N GLU A 74 -7.59 -7.89 5.30
CA GLU A 74 -7.67 -7.06 4.10
C GLU A 74 -6.29 -6.54 3.70
N ALA A 75 -5.42 -6.28 4.68
CA ALA A 75 -4.01 -6.00 4.43
C ALA A 75 -3.32 -7.19 3.73
N LEU A 76 -3.53 -8.42 4.21
CA LEU A 76 -2.99 -9.64 3.59
C LEU A 76 -3.42 -9.77 2.14
N GLN A 77 -4.71 -9.59 1.84
CA GLN A 77 -5.21 -9.65 0.46
C GLN A 77 -4.51 -8.62 -0.45
N ALA A 78 -4.29 -7.41 0.06
CA ALA A 78 -3.60 -6.37 -0.70
C ALA A 78 -2.11 -6.69 -0.94
N TYR A 79 -1.41 -7.22 0.07
CA TYR A 79 -0.01 -7.65 -0.10
C TYR A 79 0.10 -8.87 -1.02
N GLU A 80 -0.83 -9.81 -0.94
CA GLU A 80 -0.89 -10.96 -1.85
C GLU A 80 -1.07 -10.52 -3.29
N LYS A 81 -1.97 -9.55 -3.56
CA LYS A 81 -2.09 -8.97 -4.89
C LYS A 81 -0.81 -8.29 -5.37
N ALA A 82 -0.10 -7.56 -4.49
CA ALA A 82 1.20 -6.99 -4.83
C ALA A 82 2.21 -8.08 -5.22
N LEU A 83 2.27 -9.18 -4.46
CA LEU A 83 3.19 -10.30 -4.66
C LEU A 83 2.81 -11.22 -5.83
N GLU A 84 1.53 -11.34 -6.18
CA GLU A 84 1.07 -11.99 -7.41
C GLU A 84 1.62 -11.27 -8.65
N ILE A 85 1.68 -9.94 -8.60
CA ILE A 85 2.17 -9.10 -9.71
C ILE A 85 3.70 -9.06 -9.73
N ASP A 86 4.33 -8.84 -8.58
CA ASP A 86 5.78 -8.84 -8.41
C ASP A 86 6.19 -9.69 -7.19
N PRO A 87 6.51 -10.98 -7.42
CA PRO A 87 6.93 -11.89 -6.36
C PRO A 87 8.24 -11.50 -5.67
N LYS A 88 9.01 -10.56 -6.24
CA LYS A 88 10.28 -10.07 -5.70
C LYS A 88 10.12 -8.78 -4.91
N TYR A 89 8.91 -8.25 -4.77
CA TYR A 89 8.65 -7.00 -4.06
C TYR A 89 8.83 -7.16 -2.54
N VAL A 90 10.06 -6.92 -2.08
CA VAL A 90 10.52 -7.15 -0.69
C VAL A 90 9.60 -6.52 0.35
N TYR A 91 9.15 -5.29 0.12
CA TYR A 91 8.30 -4.57 1.08
C TYR A 91 6.96 -5.28 1.33
N ALA A 92 6.36 -5.91 0.30
CA ALA A 92 5.10 -6.63 0.49
C ALA A 92 5.31 -7.93 1.27
N TRP A 93 6.43 -8.64 1.08
CA TRP A 93 6.75 -9.81 1.91
C TRP A 93 6.92 -9.44 3.38
N HIS A 94 7.69 -8.39 3.66
CA HIS A 94 7.88 -7.90 5.02
C HIS A 94 6.56 -7.47 5.67
N ASN A 95 5.76 -6.66 4.98
CA ASN A 95 4.51 -6.14 5.53
C ASN A 95 3.42 -7.22 5.65
N LYS A 96 3.43 -8.22 4.76
CA LYS A 96 2.61 -9.44 4.93
C LYS A 96 2.99 -10.20 6.21
N GLY A 97 4.28 -10.31 6.51
CA GLY A 97 4.77 -10.89 7.77
C GLY A 97 4.19 -10.18 8.99
N ILE A 98 4.23 -8.85 9.03
CA ILE A 98 3.68 -8.04 10.13
C ILE A 98 2.19 -8.30 10.30
N ALA A 99 1.42 -8.28 9.21
CA ALA A 99 -0.02 -8.54 9.28
C ALA A 99 -0.34 -9.96 9.77
N LEU A 100 0.47 -10.96 9.39
CA LEU A 100 0.33 -12.34 9.88
C LEU A 100 0.65 -12.45 11.37
N GLU A 101 1.66 -11.73 11.89
CA GLU A 101 1.96 -11.70 13.32
C GLU A 101 0.81 -11.11 14.14
N ASN A 102 0.22 -10.01 13.66
CA ASN A 102 -0.95 -9.41 14.30
C ASN A 102 -2.17 -10.35 14.33
N LEU A 103 -2.23 -11.31 13.41
CA LEU A 103 -3.24 -12.38 13.38
C LEU A 103 -2.85 -13.64 14.15
N GLY A 104 -1.67 -13.67 14.79
CA GLY A 104 -1.15 -14.84 15.51
C GLY A 104 -0.63 -15.97 14.60
N ARG A 105 -0.49 -15.73 13.29
CA ARG A 105 -0.03 -16.70 12.29
C ARG A 105 1.50 -16.70 12.17
N HIS A 106 2.17 -17.02 13.27
CA HIS A 106 3.62 -16.84 13.42
C HIS A 106 4.48 -17.66 12.45
N GLU A 107 4.09 -18.90 12.12
CA GLU A 107 4.84 -19.74 11.18
C GLU A 107 4.86 -19.12 9.76
N GLU A 108 3.71 -18.63 9.32
CA GLU A 108 3.57 -17.99 8.01
C GLU A 108 4.28 -16.64 7.97
N ALA A 109 4.27 -15.89 9.07
CA ALA A 109 5.03 -14.65 9.19
C ALA A 109 6.54 -14.89 9.05
N SER A 110 7.07 -15.89 9.76
CA SER A 110 8.48 -16.29 9.68
C SER A 110 8.89 -16.66 8.24
N ALA A 111 8.03 -17.40 7.54
CA ALA A 111 8.25 -17.70 6.13
C ALA A 111 8.30 -16.44 5.24
N CYS A 112 7.42 -15.47 5.48
CA CYS A 112 7.42 -14.19 4.77
C CYS A 112 8.69 -13.37 5.02
N TYR A 113 9.14 -13.27 6.27
CA TYR A 113 10.38 -12.56 6.60
C TYR A 113 11.62 -13.21 6.01
N LYS A 114 11.72 -14.55 6.09
CA LYS A 114 12.79 -15.29 5.43
C LYS A 114 12.82 -15.00 3.94
N ARG A 115 11.66 -14.97 3.29
CA ARG A 115 11.54 -14.66 1.87
C ARG A 115 12.00 -13.23 1.55
N ALA A 116 11.64 -12.26 2.39
CA ALA A 116 12.08 -10.88 2.22
C ALA A 116 13.62 -10.76 2.33
N GLU A 117 14.24 -11.43 3.30
CA GLU A 117 15.70 -11.45 3.49
C GLU A 117 16.43 -12.15 2.33
N GLU A 118 15.92 -13.27 1.83
CA GLU A 118 16.46 -13.95 0.64
C GLU A 118 16.47 -13.05 -0.61
N LEU A 119 15.49 -12.14 -0.73
CA LEU A 119 15.36 -11.23 -1.86
C LEU A 119 16.23 -9.98 -1.72
N LYS A 120 16.50 -9.50 -0.50
CA LYS A 120 17.41 -8.36 -0.26
C LYS A 120 18.87 -8.69 -0.55
N ASN A 121 19.27 -9.94 -0.35
CA ASN A 121 20.66 -10.40 -0.48
C ASN A 121 21.02 -10.86 -1.91
N LYS A 122 20.24 -10.49 -2.93
CA LYS A 122 20.45 -10.81 -4.34
C LYS A 122 20.61 -9.55 -5.16
#